data_AF-A0A3C0UHV4-F1
#
_entry.id   AF-A0A3C0UHV4-F1
#
_cell.length_a   1.000
_cell.length_b   1.000
_cell.length_c   1.000
_cell.angle_alpha   90.00
_cell.angle_beta   90.00
_cell.angle_gamma   90.00
#
_symmetry.space_group_name_H-M   'P 1'
#
loop_
_entity.id
_entity.type
_entity.pdbx_description
1 polymer ?
#
loop_
_entity_poly.entity_id
_entity_poly.type
_entity_poly.pdbx_seq_one_letter_code
_entity_poly.pdbx_strand_id
1 'polypeptide(L)' 'MDINLQIGMTAEKKEEVTENNTAIKYGSGGVAVYATPAMIGIMEGTCLAAVDPHLPEGMSTVGIH' A
#
# COMPACT_ATOMS: atom_id res chain seq x y z
N MET A 1 -21.89 -9.28 -11.60
CA MET A 1 -20.45 -9.00 -11.43
C MET A 1 -20.42 -7.69 -10.70
N ASP A 2 -20.51 -7.76 -9.38
CA ASP A 2 -20.94 -6.60 -8.60
C ASP A 2 -19.76 -6.15 -7.74
N ILE A 3 -19.44 -4.86 -7.82
CA ILE A 3 -18.44 -4.24 -6.97
C ILE A 3 -19.08 -4.02 -5.61
N ASN A 4 -18.56 -4.67 -4.56
CA ASN A 4 -19.13 -4.62 -3.21
C ASN A 4 -18.24 -3.86 -2.23
N LEU A 5 -18.01 -2.57 -2.52
CA LEU A 5 -17.24 -1.68 -1.64
C LEU A 5 -18.19 -0.91 -0.72
N GLN A 6 -17.86 -0.88 0.57
CA GLN A 6 -18.66 -0.24 1.62
C GLN A 6 -17.87 0.89 2.27
N ILE A 7 -18.55 1.99 2.58
CA ILE A 7 -17.94 3.10 3.31
C ILE A 7 -17.55 2.60 4.71
N GLY A 8 -16.32 2.95 5.15
CA GLY A 8 -15.80 2.56 6.46
C GLY A 8 -15.07 1.21 6.48
N MET A 9 -14.79 0.61 5.32
CA MET A 9 -13.88 -0.54 5.23
C MET A 9 -12.49 -0.19 5.76
N THR A 10 -11.87 -1.15 6.44
CA THR A 10 -10.54 -1.00 7.06
C THR A 10 -9.71 -2.25 6.81
N ALA A 11 -8.40 -2.05 6.61
CA ALA A 11 -7.40 -3.11 6.68
C ALA A 11 -6.19 -2.60 7.48
N GLU A 12 -5.43 -3.52 8.06
CA GLU A 12 -4.19 -3.22 8.77
C GLU A 12 -3.05 -4.04 8.18
N LYS A 13 -1.91 -3.38 7.97
CA LYS A 13 -0.65 -4.03 7.62
C LYS A 13 0.45 -3.44 8.49
N LYS A 14 1.39 -4.28 8.89
CA LYS A 14 2.58 -3.89 9.66
C LYS A 14 3.81 -4.42 8.94
N GLU A 15 4.88 -3.65 8.97
CA GLU A 15 6.19 -4.12 8.55
C GLU A 15 7.26 -3.64 9.53
N GLU A 16 8.32 -4.42 9.63
CA GLU A 16 9.53 -4.03 10.35
C GLU A 16 10.40 -3.16 9.44
N VAL A 17 10.95 -2.08 9.99
CA VAL A 17 11.92 -1.25 9.26
C VAL A 17 13.25 -1.99 9.24
N THR A 18 13.74 -2.30 8.04
CA THR A 18 15.01 -2.98 7.77
C THR A 18 15.86 -2.14 6.83
N GLU A 19 17.10 -2.52 6.61
CA GLU A 19 17.97 -1.82 5.64
C GLU A 19 17.35 -1.73 4.25
N ASN A 20 16.49 -2.69 3.87
CA ASN A 20 15.83 -2.77 2.57
C ASN A 20 14.79 -1.67 2.31
N ASN A 21 14.20 -1.09 3.36
CA ASN A 21 13.14 -0.08 3.26
C ASN A 21 13.55 1.29 3.81
N THR A 22 14.87 1.53 3.89
CA THR A 22 15.42 2.84 4.25
C THR A 22 15.47 3.82 3.08
N ALA A 23 15.45 5.12 3.39
CA ALA A 23 15.51 6.20 2.40
C ALA A 23 16.80 6.15 1.57
N ILE A 24 17.93 5.76 2.17
CA ILE A 24 19.21 5.54 1.47
C ILE A 24 19.08 4.41 0.46
N LYS A 25 18.54 3.24 0.88
CA LYS A 25 18.39 2.08 -0.01
C LYS A 25 17.47 2.37 -1.19
N TYR A 26 16.38 3.10 -0.94
CA TYR A 26 15.43 3.51 -1.97
C TYR A 26 15.93 4.67 -2.85
N GLY A 27 16.99 5.38 -2.46
CA GLY A 27 17.46 6.59 -3.16
C GLY A 27 16.52 7.81 -2.99
N SER A 28 15.65 7.79 -1.99
CA SER A 28 14.69 8.88 -1.71
C SER A 28 15.21 9.89 -0.68
N GLY A 29 16.37 9.63 -0.08
CA GLY A 29 17.03 10.51 0.89
C GLY A 29 18.41 10.01 1.30
N GLY A 30 19.15 10.81 2.08
CA GLY A 30 20.53 10.53 2.47
C GLY A 30 20.72 9.91 3.86
N VAL A 31 19.64 9.56 4.57
CA VAL A 31 19.69 9.07 5.96
C VAL A 31 18.98 7.73 6.14
N ALA A 32 19.46 6.90 7.07
CA ALA A 32 18.95 5.55 7.32
C ALA A 32 17.64 5.56 8.14
N VAL A 33 16.60 6.16 7.57
CA VAL A 33 15.24 6.22 8.13
C VAL A 33 14.26 5.55 7.18
N TYR A 34 13.05 5.25 7.64
CA TYR A 34 12.03 4.66 6.79
C TYR A 34 11.71 5.55 5.58
N ALA A 35 11.74 4.95 4.38
CA ALA A 35 11.62 5.70 3.14
C ALA A 35 10.17 6.16 2.90
N THR A 36 9.96 7.39 2.45
CA THR A 36 8.66 7.85 1.92
C THR A 36 8.07 6.90 0.87
N PRO A 37 8.82 6.40 -0.15
CA PRO A 37 8.29 5.41 -1.08
C PRO A 37 7.92 4.08 -0.43
N ALA A 38 8.62 3.64 0.62
CA ALA A 38 8.24 2.43 1.36
C ALA A 38 6.92 2.65 2.12
N MET A 39 6.77 3.81 2.78
CA MET A 39 5.53 4.21 3.45
C MET A 39 4.34 4.26 2.48
N ILE A 40 4.51 4.86 1.29
CA ILE A 40 3.44 4.88 0.28
C ILE A 40 3.12 3.47 -0.20
N GLY A 41 4.13 2.63 -0.45
CA GLY A 41 3.94 1.25 -0.85
C GLY A 41 3.14 0.41 0.16
N ILE A 42 3.39 0.56 1.47
CA ILE A 42 2.59 -0.14 2.48
C ILE A 42 1.16 0.43 2.57
N MET A 43 0.96 1.74 2.41
CA MET A 43 -0.38 2.35 2.36
C MET A 43 -1.19 1.82 1.16
N GLU A 44 -0.62 1.86 -0.04
CA GLU A 44 -1.25 1.35 -1.28
C GLU A 44 -1.56 -0.14 -1.17
N GLY A 45 -0.61 -0.94 -0.69
CA GLY A 45 -0.81 -2.38 -0.50
C GLY A 45 -1.87 -2.71 0.55
N THR A 46 -2.03 -1.87 1.57
CA THR A 46 -3.08 -2.02 2.59
C THR A 46 -4.46 -1.67 2.02
N CYS A 47 -4.56 -0.58 1.25
CA CYS A 47 -5.79 -0.21 0.54
C CYS A 47 -6.20 -1.30 -0.46
N LEU A 48 -5.25 -1.83 -1.23
CA LEU A 48 -5.50 -2.93 -2.15
C LEU A 48 -6.03 -4.17 -1.40
N ALA A 49 -5.36 -4.57 -0.31
CA ALA A 49 -5.81 -5.71 0.50
C ALA A 49 -7.22 -5.50 1.11
N ALA A 50 -7.62 -4.27 1.38
CA ALA A 50 -8.97 -3.96 1.86
C ALA A 50 -10.04 -4.19 0.79
N VAL A 51 -9.75 -3.84 -0.47
CA VAL A 51 -10.77 -3.79 -1.54
C VAL A 51 -10.76 -5.01 -2.46
N ASP A 52 -9.61 -5.65 -2.68
CA ASP A 52 -9.41 -6.73 -3.65
C ASP A 52 -10.38 -7.92 -3.48
N PRO A 53 -10.67 -8.40 -2.24
CA PRO A 53 -11.64 -9.48 -2.04
C PRO A 53 -13.08 -9.14 -2.41
N HIS A 54 -13.37 -7.86 -2.67
CA HIS A 54 -14.70 -7.32 -2.97
C HIS A 54 -14.83 -6.91 -4.44
N LEU A 55 -13.80 -7.14 -5.25
CA LEU A 55 -13.81 -6.89 -6.68
C LEU A 55 -14.20 -8.15 -7.46
N PRO A 56 -14.87 -8.01 -8.62
CA PRO A 56 -15.08 -9.13 -9.52
C PRO A 56 -13.75 -9.67 -10.07
N GLU A 57 -13.76 -10.95 -10.48
CA GLU A 57 -12.62 -11.58 -11.15
C GLU A 57 -12.17 -10.75 -12.37
N GLY A 58 -10.86 -10.55 -12.50
CA GLY A 58 -10.26 -9.79 -13.59
C GLY A 58 -10.30 -8.27 -13.41
N MET A 59 -10.79 -7.75 -12.28
CA MET A 59 -10.76 -6.32 -11.96
C MET A 59 -9.68 -5.97 -10.93
N SER A 60 -9.25 -4.70 -10.92
CA SER A 60 -8.33 -4.14 -9.93
C SER A 60 -8.55 -2.63 -9.80
N THR A 61 -7.78 -1.96 -8.95
CA THR A 61 -7.89 -0.51 -8.68
C THR A 61 -6.62 0.24 -9.06
N VAL A 62 -6.77 1.48 -9.54
CA VAL A 62 -5.66 2.42 -9.78
C VAL A 62 -6.05 3.82 -9.29
N GLY A 63 -5.14 4.48 -8.57
CA GLY A 63 -5.29 5.90 -8.21
C GLY A 63 -4.94 6.80 -9.40
N ILE A 64 -5.74 7.84 -9.66
CA ILE A 64 -5.62 8.70 -10.86
C ILE A 64 -5.45 10.20 -10.55
N HIS A 65 -5.42 10.59 -9.27
CA HIS A 65 -5.39 11.99 -8.83
C HIS A 65 -4.37 12.18 -7.71
#